data_AF-A0A6A6HEL9-F1
#
_entry.id   AF-A0A6A6HEL9-F1
#
_cell.length_a   1.000
_cell.length_b   1.000
_cell.length_c   1.000
_cell.angle_alpha   90.00
_cell.angle_beta   90.00
_cell.angle_gamma   90.00
#
_symmetry.space_group_name_H-M   'P 1'
#
loop_
_entity.id
_entity.type
_entity.pdbx_description
1 polymer ?
#
loop_
_entity_poly.entity_id
_entity_poly.type
_entity_poly.pdbx_seq_one_letter_code
_entity_poly.pdbx_strand_id
1 'polypeptide(L)' 'MLSAKEEDMRACLRVLDERFGGAEAYIERYCDMTKQDVAKIKGNLIVEEAPVL' A
#
# COMPACT_ATOMS: atom_id res chain seq x y z
N MET A 1 1.38 -19.24 -12.29
CA MET A 1 2.17 -18.02 -11.94
C MET A 1 3.22 -18.46 -10.95
N LEU A 2 4.51 -18.39 -11.29
CA LEU A 2 5.60 -18.92 -10.45
C LEU A 2 6.55 -17.83 -9.93
N SER A 3 6.31 -16.56 -10.27
CA SER A 3 7.06 -15.42 -9.76
C SER A 3 6.19 -14.15 -9.75
N ALA A 4 6.52 -13.21 -8.87
CA ALA A 4 6.02 -11.84 -8.91
C ALA A 4 7.08 -10.98 -9.62
N LYS A 5 6.84 -10.60 -10.87
CA LYS A 5 7.75 -9.71 -11.59
C LYS A 5 7.58 -8.29 -11.06
N GLU A 6 8.68 -7.52 -11.07
CA GLU A 6 8.65 -6.11 -10.67
C GLU A 6 7.60 -5.31 -11.46
N GLU A 7 7.50 -5.56 -12.77
CA GLU A 7 6.52 -4.89 -13.65
C GLU A 7 5.09 -5.13 -13.19
N ASP A 8 4.74 -6.37 -12.84
CA ASP A 8 3.40 -6.73 -12.36
C ASP A 8 3.10 -6.04 -11.02
N MET A 9 4.08 -5.97 -10.13
CA MET A 9 3.95 -5.28 -8.84
C MET A 9 3.77 -3.76 -9.02
N ARG A 10 4.56 -3.13 -9.90
CA ARG A 10 4.43 -1.70 -10.22
C ARG A 10 3.10 -1.40 -10.93
N ALA A 11 2.63 -2.29 -11.80
CA ALA A 11 1.32 -2.16 -12.42
C ALA A 11 0.20 -2.19 -11.38
N CYS A 12 0.29 -3.08 -10.38
CA CYS A 12 -0.65 -3.11 -9.26
C CYS A 12 -0.66 -1.81 -8.45
N LEU A 13 0.53 -1.29 -8.09
CA LEU A 13 0.64 -0.01 -7.37
C LEU A 13 0.02 1.15 -8.15
N ARG A 14 0.24 1.20 -9.47
CA ARG A 14 -0.38 2.20 -10.33
C ARG A 14 -1.91 2.13 -10.30
N VAL A 15 -2.47 0.92 -10.33
CA VAL A 15 -3.92 0.72 -10.22
C VAL A 15 -4.45 1.19 -8.86
N LEU A 16 -3.70 0.96 -7.77
CA LEU A 16 -4.06 1.45 -6.43
C LEU A 16 -4.15 2.98 -6.40
N ASP A 17 -3.18 3.68 -6.96
CA ASP A 17 -3.18 5.13 -7.03
C ASP A 17 -4.30 5.67 -7.92
N GLU A 18 -4.37 5.20 -9.17
CA GLU A 18 -5.30 5.74 -10.18
C GLU A 18 -6.77 5.47 -9.87
N ARG A 19 -7.10 4.28 -9.35
CA ARG A 19 -8.50 3.87 -9.15
C ARG A 19 -9.00 4.13 -7.74
N PHE A 20 -8.12 4.00 -6.76
CA PHE A 20 -8.52 4.01 -5.35
C PHE A 20 -8.00 5.23 -4.59
N GLY A 21 -7.14 6.05 -5.20
CA GLY A 21 -6.51 7.19 -4.54
C GLY A 21 -5.39 6.78 -3.59
N GLY A 22 -4.77 5.62 -3.86
CA GLY A 22 -3.66 5.06 -3.10
C GLY A 22 -4.05 3.92 -2.16
N ALA A 23 -3.02 3.26 -1.61
CA ALA A 23 -3.20 2.09 -0.76
C ALA A 23 -3.97 2.39 0.54
N GLU A 24 -3.70 3.54 1.18
CA GLU A 24 -4.41 3.95 2.41
C GLU A 24 -5.90 4.19 2.14
N ALA A 25 -6.24 4.86 1.03
CA ALA A 25 -7.63 5.10 0.65
C ALA A 25 -8.36 3.79 0.29
N TYR A 26 -7.67 2.82 -0.31
CA TYR A 26 -8.23 1.50 -0.58
C TYR A 26 -8.60 0.76 0.71
N ILE A 27 -7.66 0.64 1.66
CA ILE A 27 -7.89 -0.12 2.88
C ILE A 27 -8.90 0.56 3.83
N GLU A 28 -8.96 1.89 3.85
CA GLU A 28 -9.96 2.63 4.63
C GLU A 28 -11.38 2.40 4.10
N ARG A 29 -11.55 2.33 2.77
CA ARG A 29 -12.87 2.23 2.14
C ARG A 29 -13.38 0.81 1.95
N TYR A 30 -12.48 -0.12 1.67
CA TYR A 30 -12.84 -1.47 1.22
C TYR A 30 -12.41 -2.58 2.18
N CYS A 31 -11.61 -2.26 3.21
CA CYS A 31 -11.13 -3.24 4.19
C CYS A 31 -11.55 -2.89 5.62
N ASP A 32 -12.51 -1.97 5.80
CA ASP A 32 -13.03 -1.52 7.10
C ASP A 32 -11.95 -1.06 8.08
N MET A 33 -10.82 -0.57 7.57
CA MET A 33 -9.74 -0.05 8.41
C MET A 33 -10.00 1.39 8.79
N THR A 34 -9.92 1.70 10.08
CA THR A 34 -9.99 3.10 10.50
C THR A 34 -8.65 3.78 10.30
N LYS A 35 -8.65 5.12 10.27
CA LYS A 35 -7.42 5.94 10.31
C LYS A 35 -6.50 5.57 11.48
N GLN A 36 -7.06 5.15 12.61
CA GLN A 36 -6.29 4.73 13.77
C GLN A 36 -5.59 3.39 13.53
N ASP A 37 -6.22 2.46 12.81
CA ASP A 37 -5.60 1.18 12.46
C ASP A 37 -4.45 1.38 11.48
N VAL A 38 -4.65 2.24 10.47
CA VAL A 38 -3.59 2.64 9.53
C VAL A 38 -2.42 3.30 10.28
N ALA A 39 -2.70 4.22 11.21
CA ALA A 39 -1.67 4.85 12.02
C ALA A 39 -0.89 3.85 12.89
N LYS A 40 -1.57 2.85 13.49
CA LYS A 40 -0.92 1.77 14.24
C LYS A 40 0.00 0.93 13.36
N ILE A 41 -0.45 0.56 12.16
CA ILE A 41 0.39 -0.19 11.21
C ILE A 41 1.65 0.61 10.88
N LYS A 42 1.51 1.90 10.55
CA LYS A 42 2.65 2.78 10.24
C LYS A 42 3.61 2.91 11.41
N GLY A 43 3.10 2.96 12.63
CA GLY A 43 3.92 2.97 13.85
C GLY A 43 4.73 1.68 14.07
N ASN A 44 4.30 0.55 13.49
CA ASN A 44 5.04 -0.71 13.55
C ASN A 44 6.08 -0.85 12.44
N LEU A 45 6.02 -0.01 11.40
CA LEU A 45 7.02 0.01 10.34
C LEU A 45 8.26 0.75 10.83
N ILE A 46 9.25 -0.01 11.30
CA ILE A 46 10.59 0.53 11.57
C ILE A 46 11.27 0.71 10.21
N VAL A 47 11.35 1.94 9.74
CA VAL A 47 12.06 2.31 8.51
C VAL A 47 13.22 3.20 8.89
N GLU A 48 14.44 2.65 8.84
CA GLU A 48 15.68 3.40 9.09
C GLU A 48 16.03 4.32 7.90
N GLU A 49 15.58 3.95 6.69
CA GLU A 49 15.78 4.71 5.46
C GLU A 49 14.47 4.74 4.64
N ALA A 50 14.26 5.83 3.88
CA ALA A 50 13.10 5.93 3.00
C ALA A 50 13.22 4.89 1.86
N PRO A 51 12.10 4.25 1.44
CA PRO A 51 12.14 3.31 0.33
C PRO A 51 12.62 4.01 -0.95
N VAL A 52 13.57 3.38 -1.64
CA VAL A 52 14.03 3.80 -2.97
C VAL A 52 12.93 3.47 -3.97
N LEU A 53 12.31 4.50 -4.57
CA LEU A 53 11.21 4.39 -5.55
C LEU A 53 11.71 4.10 -6.97
#